data_AF-A0A937R5P9-F1
#
_entry.id   AF-A0A937R5P9-F1
#
_cell.length_a   1.000
_cell.length_b   1.000
_cell.length_c   1.000
_cell.angle_alpha   90.00
_cell.angle_beta   90.00
_cell.angle_gamma   90.00
#
_symmetry.space_group_name_H-M   'P 1'
#
loop_
_entity.id
_entity.type
_entity.pdbx_description
1 polymer ?
#
loop_
_entity_poly.entity_id
_entity_poly.type
_entity_poly.pdbx_seq_one_letter_code
_entity_poly.pdbx_strand_id
1 'polypeptide(L)'
;MTHNNILFTGPPGCGKTTLIKKIVEQLLTPSTGFITREIREKGKRVGFTINTLDGEEALLAHINVSGRYRVGRYRVVLESIDNIAVPSMIPKTENESVVVDEIGKMECLSSFFRKTVLDVLDMPNPDKPEP
;
A
#
# COMPACT_ATOMS: atom_id res chain seq x y z
N MET A 1 2.53 10.70 23.20
CA MET A 1 2.46 11.18 21.81
C MET A 1 1.23 10.54 21.19
N THR A 2 0.38 11.31 20.52
CA THR A 2 -0.81 10.77 19.84
C THR A 2 -0.44 10.52 18.39
N HIS A 3 -0.20 9.27 18.01
CA HIS A 3 -0.05 8.88 16.60
C HIS A 3 -1.43 8.94 15.92
N ASN A 4 -1.56 9.69 14.84
CA ASN A 4 -2.83 9.82 14.10
C ASN A 4 -2.88 8.73 13.01
N ASN A 5 -2.72 7.48 13.42
CA ASN A 5 -2.82 6.34 12.54
C ASN A 5 -4.29 5.99 12.32
N ILE A 6 -4.75 6.06 11.07
CA ILE A 6 -6.12 5.66 10.70
C ILE A 6 -6.06 4.30 10.02
N LEU A 7 -6.56 3.27 10.69
CA LEU A 7 -6.63 1.91 10.14
C LEU A 7 -8.05 1.57 9.72
N PHE A 8 -8.23 1.25 8.43
CA PHE A 8 -9.49 0.74 7.90
C PHE A 8 -9.45 -0.78 7.86
N THR A 9 -10.37 -1.43 8.58
CA THR A 9 -10.54 -2.89 8.55
C THR A 9 -11.91 -3.26 7.99
N GLY A 10 -12.03 -4.47 7.44
CA GLY A 10 -13.29 -4.97 6.91
C GLY A 10 -13.07 -6.12 5.92
N PRO A 11 -14.14 -6.86 5.59
CA PRO A 11 -14.04 -8.03 4.72
C PRO A 11 -13.49 -7.66 3.32
N PRO A 12 -12.88 -8.61 2.59
CA PRO A 12 -12.46 -8.38 1.22
C PRO A 12 -13.62 -7.91 0.34
N GLY A 13 -13.39 -6.90 -0.51
CA GLY A 13 -14.40 -6.38 -1.43
C GLY A 13 -15.44 -5.42 -0.83
N CYS A 14 -15.34 -5.02 0.44
CA CYS A 14 -16.28 -4.06 1.04
C CYS A 14 -16.08 -2.58 0.60
N GLY A 15 -15.07 -2.30 -0.23
CA GLY A 15 -14.83 -0.95 -0.77
C GLY A 15 -13.76 -0.12 -0.05
N LYS A 16 -12.88 -0.73 0.77
CA LYS A 16 -11.77 -0.01 1.44
C LYS A 16 -10.88 0.77 0.48
N THR A 17 -10.37 0.13 -0.56
CA THR A 17 -9.57 0.78 -1.61
C THR A 17 -10.31 1.95 -2.25
N THR A 18 -11.62 1.81 -2.47
CA THR A 18 -12.45 2.91 -3.03
C THR A 18 -12.57 4.08 -2.05
N LEU A 19 -12.74 3.79 -0.76
CA LEU A 19 -12.77 4.82 0.29
C LEU A 19 -11.41 5.54 0.38
N ILE A 20 -10.32 4.79 0.44
CA ILE A 20 -8.95 5.35 0.53
C ILE A 20 -8.68 6.27 -0.65
N LYS A 21 -8.99 5.86 -1.88
CA LYS A 21 -8.85 6.72 -3.08
C LYS A 21 -9.59 8.05 -2.93
N LYS A 22 -10.85 8.00 -2.50
CA LYS A 22 -11.67 9.22 -2.29
C LYS A 22 -11.11 10.13 -1.21
N ILE A 23 -10.52 9.55 -0.16
CA ILE A 23 -9.84 10.32 0.90
C ILE A 23 -8.63 11.02 0.30
N VAL A 24 -7.75 10.27 -0.39
CA VAL A 24 -6.53 10.82 -1.01
C VAL A 24 -6.85 11.94 -2.00
N GLU A 25 -7.91 11.80 -2.81
CA GLU A 25 -8.39 12.85 -3.73
C GLU A 25 -8.88 14.13 -3.03
N GLN A 26 -9.24 14.05 -1.75
CA GLN A 26 -9.76 15.16 -0.95
C GLN A 26 -8.74 15.72 0.06
N LEU A 27 -7.58 15.08 0.21
CA LEU A 27 -6.53 15.58 1.10
C LEU A 27 -5.93 16.86 0.52
N LEU A 28 -5.82 17.88 1.38
CA LEU A 28 -5.16 19.15 1.05
C LEU A 28 -3.63 19.08 1.23
N THR A 29 -3.15 18.06 1.94
CA THR A 29 -1.74 17.80 2.18
C THR A 29 -1.20 16.83 1.12
N PRO A 30 0.07 16.96 0.72
CA PRO A 30 0.69 15.96 -0.15
C PRO A 30 0.61 14.57 0.48
N SER A 31 0.57 13.54 -0.36
CA SER A 31 0.49 12.16 0.09
C SER A 31 1.47 11.30 -0.70
N THR A 32 2.09 10.36 -0.01
CA THR A 32 2.95 9.34 -0.61
C THR A 32 2.43 7.94 -0.30
N GLY A 33 3.04 6.92 -0.90
CA GLY A 33 2.72 5.52 -0.67
C GLY A 33 2.07 4.88 -1.89
N PHE A 34 1.26 3.86 -1.66
CA PHE A 34 0.69 3.06 -2.74
C PHE A 34 -0.69 2.53 -2.42
N ILE A 35 -1.38 2.16 -3.49
CA ILE A 35 -2.63 1.44 -3.46
C ILE A 35 -2.54 0.17 -4.29
N THR A 36 -3.31 -0.84 -3.90
CA THR A 36 -3.39 -2.11 -4.61
C THR A 36 -4.59 -2.14 -5.54
N ARG A 37 -4.43 -2.66 -6.75
CA ARG A 37 -5.53 -2.85 -7.71
C ARG A 37 -5.65 -4.31 -8.12
N GLU A 38 -6.88 -4.79 -8.28
CA GLU A 38 -7.13 -6.13 -8.78
C GLU A 38 -6.92 -6.18 -10.30
N ILE A 39 -6.20 -7.19 -10.76
CA ILE A 39 -6.16 -7.57 -12.19
C ILE A 39 -7.26 -8.58 -12.43
N ARG A 40 -8.15 -8.31 -13.38
CA ARG A 40 -9.26 -9.18 -13.75
C ARG A 40 -9.23 -9.52 -15.23
N GLU A 41 -9.34 -10.81 -15.54
CA GLU A 41 -9.48 -11.33 -16.89
C GLU A 41 -10.76 -12.16 -16.98
N LYS A 42 -11.59 -11.90 -17.99
CA LYS A 42 -12.87 -12.63 -18.20
C LYS A 42 -13.72 -12.72 -16.91
N GLY A 43 -13.78 -11.63 -16.16
CA GLY A 43 -14.52 -11.52 -14.89
C GLY A 43 -13.86 -12.20 -13.67
N LYS A 44 -12.72 -12.89 -13.83
CA LYS A 44 -11.99 -13.56 -12.75
C LYS A 44 -10.77 -12.76 -12.32
N ARG A 45 -10.55 -12.64 -11.01
CA ARG A 45 -9.34 -12.00 -10.47
C ARG A 45 -8.09 -12.86 -10.66
N VAL A 46 -7.18 -12.44 -11.50
CA VAL A 46 -5.95 -13.17 -11.88
C VAL A 46 -4.69 -12.64 -11.21
N GLY A 47 -4.73 -11.44 -10.64
CA GLY A 47 -3.60 -10.90 -9.89
C GLY A 47 -3.89 -9.56 -9.25
N PHE A 48 -2.82 -8.86 -8.87
CA PHE A 48 -2.84 -7.58 -8.19
C PHE A 48 -1.64 -6.73 -8.63
N THR A 49 -1.82 -5.41 -8.74
CA THR A 49 -0.73 -4.45 -8.96
C THR A 49 -0.56 -3.50 -7.79
N ILE A 50 0.68 -3.14 -7.49
CA ILE A 50 1.06 -1.98 -6.69
C ILE A 50 0.99 -0.77 -7.62
N ASN A 51 0.30 0.28 -7.20
CA ASN A 51 0.24 1.56 -7.91
C ASN A 51 0.63 2.64 -6.90
N THR A 52 1.79 3.27 -7.08
CA THR A 52 2.25 4.32 -6.19
C THR A 52 1.51 5.63 -6.47
N LEU A 53 1.46 6.53 -5.49
CA LEU A 53 0.79 7.83 -5.67
C LEU A 53 1.55 8.77 -6.61
N ASP A 54 2.84 8.54 -6.84
CA ASP A 54 3.66 9.24 -7.84
C ASP A 54 3.62 8.60 -9.24
N GLY A 55 2.82 7.55 -9.43
CA GLY A 55 2.43 7.04 -10.74
C GLY A 55 3.21 5.82 -11.25
N GLU A 56 4.07 5.21 -10.43
CA GLU A 56 4.68 3.93 -10.76
C GLU A 56 3.68 2.77 -10.60
N GLU A 57 3.81 1.76 -11.46
CA GLU A 57 3.01 0.54 -11.39
C GLU A 57 3.90 -0.70 -11.47
N ALA A 58 3.65 -1.67 -10.59
CA ALA A 58 4.35 -2.94 -10.58
C ALA A 58 3.43 -4.10 -10.20
N LEU A 59 3.79 -5.31 -10.61
CA LEU A 59 3.01 -6.50 -10.34
C LEU A 59 3.22 -6.97 -8.89
N LEU A 60 2.18 -6.98 -8.06
CA LEU A 60 2.27 -7.53 -6.70
C LEU A 60 2.23 -9.05 -6.73
N ALA A 61 1.24 -9.61 -7.43
CA ALA A 61 1.05 -11.04 -7.49
C ALA A 61 0.20 -11.44 -8.71
N HIS A 62 0.45 -12.63 -9.26
CA HIS A 62 -0.32 -13.14 -10.40
C HIS A 62 -0.41 -14.67 -10.38
N ILE A 63 -1.41 -15.24 -11.06
CA ILE A 63 -1.56 -16.70 -11.21
C ILE A 63 -0.58 -17.31 -12.22
N ASN A 64 -0.14 -16.53 -13.21
CA ASN A 64 0.74 -16.98 -14.31
C ASN A 64 2.20 -16.54 -14.13
N VAL A 65 2.60 -16.16 -12.92
CA VAL A 65 3.99 -15.83 -12.59
C VAL A 65 4.62 -16.98 -11.83
N SER A 66 5.90 -17.24 -12.08
CA SER A 66 6.70 -18.21 -11.33
C SER A 66 7.29 -17.56 -10.08
N GLY A 67 7.51 -18.35 -9.04
CA GLY A 67 8.09 -17.82 -7.79
C GLY A 67 7.89 -18.76 -6.61
N ARG A 68 8.76 -18.59 -5.62
CA ARG A 68 8.73 -19.34 -4.36
C ARG A 68 7.58 -18.88 -3.45
N TYR A 69 7.30 -17.58 -3.43
CA TYR A 69 6.35 -16.97 -2.51
C TYR A 69 4.93 -17.07 -3.05
N ARG A 70 4.00 -17.54 -2.20
CA ARG A 70 2.64 -17.86 -2.62
C ARG A 70 1.62 -17.54 -1.53
N VAL A 71 0.50 -16.96 -1.95
CA VAL A 71 -0.71 -16.80 -1.12
C VAL A 71 -1.92 -17.28 -1.92
N GLY A 72 -2.58 -18.34 -1.43
CA GLY A 72 -3.70 -18.96 -2.15
C GLY A 72 -3.25 -19.50 -3.52
N ARG A 73 -3.79 -18.95 -4.62
CA ARG A 73 -3.38 -19.30 -5.99
C ARG A 73 -2.35 -18.34 -6.59
N TYR A 74 -2.07 -17.22 -5.93
CA TYR A 74 -1.22 -16.17 -6.47
C TYR A 74 0.23 -16.39 -6.09
N ARG A 75 1.15 -16.20 -7.04
CA ARG A 75 2.58 -16.08 -6.78
C ARG A 75 2.91 -14.61 -6.58
N VAL A 76 3.62 -14.31 -5.49
CA VAL A 76 3.93 -12.95 -5.05
C VAL A 76 5.31 -12.56 -5.58
N VAL A 77 5.41 -11.37 -6.16
CA VAL A 77 6.65 -10.80 -6.69
C VAL A 77 7.26 -9.92 -5.59
N LEU A 78 8.09 -10.51 -4.73
CA LEU A 78 8.69 -9.77 -3.61
C LEU A 78 9.52 -8.57 -4.07
N GLU A 79 10.23 -8.70 -5.19
CA GLU A 79 11.05 -7.63 -5.75
C GLU A 79 10.22 -6.37 -6.05
N SER A 80 8.98 -6.52 -6.52
CA SER A 80 8.09 -5.38 -6.74
C SER A 80 7.65 -4.73 -5.43
N ILE A 81 7.48 -5.49 -4.34
CA ILE A 81 7.22 -4.92 -3.02
C ILE A 81 8.45 -4.13 -2.55
N ASP A 82 9.63 -4.75 -2.63
CA ASP A 82 10.87 -4.22 -2.08
C ASP A 82 11.36 -2.98 -2.83
N ASN A 83 11.19 -2.95 -4.16
CA ASN A 83 11.73 -1.88 -5.00
C ASN A 83 10.72 -0.78 -5.32
N ILE A 84 9.41 -1.02 -5.15
CA ILE A 84 8.36 -0.05 -5.55
C ILE A 84 7.50 0.33 -4.35
N ALA A 85 6.86 -0.65 -3.69
CA ALA A 85 6.00 -0.34 -2.54
C ALA A 85 6.81 0.25 -1.38
N VAL A 86 7.93 -0.38 -0.99
CA VAL A 86 8.73 0.06 0.17
C VAL A 86 9.24 1.49 0.02
N PRO A 87 9.89 1.89 -1.09
CA PRO A 87 10.34 3.28 -1.26
C PRO A 87 9.20 4.29 -1.29
N SER A 88 8.04 3.92 -1.87
CA SER A 88 6.89 4.82 -1.93
C SER A 88 6.34 5.19 -0.55
N MET A 89 6.50 4.34 0.46
CA MET A 89 6.01 4.61 1.82
C MET A 89 6.87 5.62 2.59
N ILE A 90 8.03 6.02 2.08
CA ILE A 90 8.95 6.91 2.78
C ILE A 90 8.58 8.36 2.42
N PRO A 91 8.05 9.16 3.38
CA PRO A 91 7.71 10.55 3.12
C PRO A 91 8.97 11.37 2.84
N LYS A 92 8.87 12.28 1.86
CA LYS A 92 9.95 13.21 1.46
C LYS A 92 9.92 14.49 2.28
N THR A 93 8.77 14.82 2.89
CA THR A 93 8.60 15.98 3.78
C THR A 93 7.77 15.59 4.99
N GLU A 94 7.89 16.35 6.08
CA GLU A 94 7.15 16.08 7.33
C GLU A 94 5.63 16.20 7.16
N ASN A 95 5.16 16.94 6.16
CA ASN A 95 3.74 17.21 5.91
C ASN A 95 3.06 16.18 4.99
N GLU A 96 3.76 15.13 4.56
CA GLU A 96 3.16 14.11 3.70
C GLU A 96 2.39 13.07 4.50
N SER A 97 1.15 12.79 4.09
CA SER A 97 0.41 11.63 4.59
C SER A 97 0.89 10.36 3.89
N VAL A 98 1.17 9.30 4.65
CA VAL A 98 1.54 8.00 4.06
C VAL A 98 0.31 7.12 3.88
N VAL A 99 0.10 6.64 2.65
CA VAL A 99 -1.03 5.79 2.27
C VAL A 99 -0.53 4.39 1.95
N VAL A 100 -1.10 3.40 2.65
CA VAL A 100 -0.78 1.97 2.43
C VAL A 100 -2.07 1.19 2.27
N ASP A 101 -2.38 0.76 1.05
CA ASP A 101 -3.49 -0.16 0.75
C ASP A 101 -2.95 -1.40 0.02
N GLU A 102 -2.85 -2.59 0.62
CA GLU A 102 -3.24 -3.01 1.98
C GLU A 102 -2.06 -3.56 2.79
N ILE A 103 -2.19 -3.61 4.12
CA ILE A 103 -1.27 -4.35 5.00
C ILE A 103 -1.76 -5.81 5.06
N GLY A 104 -1.49 -6.56 4.00
CA GLY A 104 -1.97 -7.91 3.80
C GLY A 104 -0.91 -8.99 3.97
N LYS A 105 -1.34 -10.25 3.79
CA LYS A 105 -0.43 -11.40 3.84
C LYS A 105 0.60 -11.38 2.71
N MET A 106 0.31 -10.76 1.56
CA MET A 106 1.20 -10.77 0.39
C MET A 106 2.38 -9.83 0.61
N GLU A 107 2.08 -8.59 1.02
CA GLU A 107 3.03 -7.51 1.30
C GLU A 107 3.92 -7.90 2.49
N CYS A 108 3.33 -8.44 3.56
CA CYS A 108 4.04 -8.89 4.76
C CYS A 108 4.97 -10.09 4.55
N LEU A 109 5.03 -10.70 3.36
CA LEU A 109 6.09 -11.67 3.04
C LEU A 109 7.45 -10.98 2.89
N SER A 110 7.49 -9.70 2.50
CA SER A 110 8.71 -8.90 2.50
C SER A 110 9.08 -8.49 3.93
N SER A 111 10.32 -8.75 4.32
CA SER A 111 10.87 -8.22 5.57
C SER A 111 11.06 -6.72 5.54
N PHE A 112 11.37 -6.14 4.37
CA PHE A 112 11.52 -4.69 4.22
C PHE A 112 10.18 -4.00 4.39
N PHE A 113 9.12 -4.51 3.76
CA PHE A 113 7.77 -3.99 3.95
C PHE A 113 7.34 -4.00 5.42
N ARG A 114 7.51 -5.14 6.11
CA ARG A 114 7.17 -5.24 7.54
C ARG A 114 7.94 -4.23 8.40
N LYS A 115 9.22 -4.01 8.10
CA LYS A 115 10.01 -3.04 8.83
C LYS A 115 9.53 -1.62 8.54
N THR A 116 9.43 -1.23 7.27
CA THR A 116 9.09 0.13 6.88
C THR A 116 7.68 0.51 7.29
N VAL A 117 6.69 -0.41 7.25
CA VAL A 117 5.34 -0.10 7.72
C VAL A 117 5.31 0.17 9.23
N LEU A 118 6.12 -0.53 10.03
CA LEU A 118 6.25 -0.25 11.46
C LEU A 118 6.96 1.09 11.68
N ASP A 119 8.06 1.33 10.99
CA ASP A 119 8.80 2.60 11.07
C ASP A 119 7.87 3.79 10.76
N VAL A 120 7.04 3.69 9.71
CA VAL A 120 6.06 4.71 9.33
C VAL A 120 4.95 4.87 10.37
N LEU A 121 4.42 3.78 10.91
CA LEU A 121 3.37 3.84 11.95
C LEU A 121 3.88 4.46 13.26
N ASP A 122 5.18 4.35 13.53
CA ASP A 122 5.83 4.91 14.71
C ASP A 122 6.33 6.35 14.52
N MET A 123 6.35 6.87 13.28
CA MET A 123 6.76 8.25 12.99
C MET A 123 5.89 9.27 13.75
N PRO A 124 6.49 10.38 14.22
CA PRO A 124 5.71 11.47 14.79
C PRO A 124 4.79 12.05 13.70
N ASN A 125 3.57 12.41 14.08
CA ASN A 125 2.72 13.17 13.15
C ASN A 125 3.38 14.53 12.88
N PRO A 126 3.17 15.11 11.68
CA PRO A 126 3.43 16.52 11.48
C PRO A 126 2.75 17.34 12.58
N ASP A 127 3.48 18.31 13.12
CA ASP A 127 2.90 19.30 14.01
C ASP A 127 1.71 19.97 13.31
N LYS A 128 0.64 20.23 14.06
CA LYS A 128 -0.47 21.03 13.53
C LYS A 128 0.12 22.33 13.00
N PRO A 129 -0.15 22.75 11.75
CA PRO A 129 0.17 24.12 11.35
C PRO A 129 -0.47 25.06 12.37
N GLU A 130 0.33 25.96 12.94
CA GLU A 130 -0.18 27.02 13.82
C GLU A 130 -1.25 27.83 13.04
N PRO A 131 -2.36 28.19 13.70
CA PRO A 131 -3.49 28.88 13.07
C PRO A 131 -3.13 30.26 12.51
#